data_AF-A0A7X8WTK8-F1
#
_entry.id   AF-A0A7X8WTK8-F1
#
_cell.length_a   1.000
_cell.length_b   1.000
_cell.length_c   1.000
_cell.angle_alpha   90.00
_cell.angle_beta   90.00
_cell.angle_gamma   90.00
#
_symmetry.space_group_name_H-M   'P 1'
#
loop_
_entity.id
_entity.type
_entity.pdbx_description
1 polymer ?
#
loop_
_entity_poly.entity_id
_entity_poly.type
_entity_poly.pdbx_seq_one_letter_code
_entity_poly.pdbx_strand_id
1 'polypeptide(L)'
;MRPVLLIDFGSTFTKVTAVDLDEEILLGHASAFTTVDHDIGCGLASAIKKLEQKTGVLSYEYRLACSSAAGGLRMMVSGLVPELTAEAGRLAALGAGAKITRIFSHRLGRRDLAHIESNPPDIFLLTGGTDGGNRSVIIDNAAALARLSIRFPVIVAGNRDAVDDCEDLLNDFEVSFCPNVMPRFNKLNVEPVQRAIRSLFLTHIIRARGMTKASSLL
;
A
#
# COMPACT_ATOMS: atom_id res chain seq x y z
N MET A 1 -17.77 -21.01 -17.80
CA MET A 1 -17.85 -19.58 -17.49
C MET A 1 -17.24 -19.36 -16.12
N ARG A 2 -16.13 -18.62 -16.11
CA ARG A 2 -15.35 -18.20 -14.95
C ARG A 2 -15.33 -16.67 -14.88
N PRO A 3 -16.36 -16.05 -14.27
CA PRO A 3 -16.46 -14.60 -14.21
C PRO A 3 -15.45 -14.00 -13.23
N VAL A 4 -14.79 -12.92 -13.62
CA VAL A 4 -13.96 -12.08 -12.76
C VAL A 4 -14.48 -10.64 -12.81
N LEU A 5 -14.46 -9.95 -11.67
CA LEU A 5 -14.85 -8.54 -11.59
C LEU A 5 -13.61 -7.64 -11.52
N LEU A 6 -13.47 -6.75 -12.48
CA LEU A 6 -12.47 -5.70 -12.48
C LEU A 6 -13.09 -4.41 -11.97
N ILE A 7 -12.43 -3.73 -11.03
CA ILE A 7 -12.92 -2.54 -10.34
C ILE A 7 -11.88 -1.42 -10.46
N ASP A 8 -12.31 -0.26 -10.94
CA ASP A 8 -11.51 0.97 -10.98
C ASP A 8 -12.19 2.04 -10.13
N PHE A 9 -11.59 2.36 -8.99
CA PHE A 9 -11.99 3.51 -8.17
C PHE A 9 -11.33 4.78 -8.72
N GLY A 10 -11.98 5.43 -9.67
CA GLY A 10 -11.55 6.71 -10.21
C GLY A 10 -11.86 7.89 -9.28
N SER A 11 -11.20 9.04 -9.46
CA SER A 11 -11.51 10.26 -8.68
C SER A 11 -12.93 10.79 -8.89
N THR A 12 -13.56 10.44 -10.02
CA THR A 12 -14.92 10.89 -10.37
C THR A 12 -15.90 9.73 -10.52
N PHE A 13 -15.47 8.62 -11.13
CA PHE A 13 -16.31 7.45 -11.36
C PHE A 13 -15.67 6.17 -10.84
N THR A 14 -16.45 5.37 -10.12
CA THR A 14 -16.17 3.96 -9.88
C THR A 14 -16.68 3.17 -11.07
N LYS A 15 -15.81 2.40 -11.70
CA LYS A 15 -16.13 1.58 -12.88
C LYS A 15 -15.98 0.10 -12.54
N VAL A 16 -16.85 -0.72 -13.10
CA VAL A 16 -16.81 -2.18 -12.95
C VAL A 16 -16.96 -2.85 -14.30
N THR A 17 -16.17 -3.91 -14.52
CA THR A 17 -16.21 -4.73 -15.73
C THR A 17 -16.20 -6.20 -15.34
N ALA A 18 -17.19 -6.96 -15.81
CA ALA A 18 -17.20 -8.41 -15.68
C ALA A 18 -16.59 -9.05 -16.93
N VAL A 19 -15.72 -10.03 -16.75
CA VAL A 19 -15.01 -10.76 -17.81
C VAL A 19 -15.17 -12.26 -17.57
N ASP A 20 -15.45 -13.04 -18.59
CA ASP A 20 -15.34 -14.51 -18.55
C ASP A 20 -13.95 -14.94 -19.00
N LEU A 21 -13.22 -15.65 -18.15
CA LEU A 21 -11.88 -16.15 -18.47
C LEU A 21 -11.87 -17.41 -19.32
N ASP A 22 -12.96 -18.19 -19.35
CA ASP A 22 -13.03 -19.39 -20.19
C ASP A 22 -13.24 -19.02 -21.67
N GLU A 23 -14.14 -18.06 -21.91
CA GLU A 23 -14.55 -17.62 -23.24
C GLU A 23 -13.79 -16.36 -23.71
N GLU A 24 -12.99 -15.76 -22.83
CA GLU A 24 -12.21 -14.52 -23.08
C GLU A 24 -13.07 -13.30 -23.53
N ILE A 25 -14.30 -13.21 -23.03
CA ILE A 25 -15.26 -12.15 -23.40
C ILE A 25 -15.57 -11.19 -22.26
N LEU A 26 -15.93 -9.95 -22.62
CA LEU A 26 -16.54 -9.01 -21.69
C LEU A 26 -18.01 -9.35 -21.48
N LEU A 27 -18.39 -9.72 -20.27
CA LEU A 27 -19.77 -9.98 -19.89
C LEU A 27 -20.56 -8.68 -19.75
N GLY A 28 -19.93 -7.62 -19.25
CA GLY A 28 -20.57 -6.30 -19.16
C GLY A 28 -19.69 -5.25 -18.49
N HIS A 29 -20.14 -4.00 -18.61
CA HIS A 29 -19.50 -2.83 -17.98
C HIS A 29 -20.54 -1.86 -17.42
N ALA A 30 -20.23 -1.26 -16.28
CA ALA A 30 -21.03 -0.20 -15.67
C ALA A 30 -20.17 0.78 -14.86
N SER A 31 -20.74 1.95 -14.58
CA SER A 31 -20.10 2.97 -13.75
C SER A 31 -21.10 3.74 -12.89
N ALA A 32 -20.61 4.27 -11.77
CA ALA A 32 -21.32 5.17 -10.89
C ALA A 32 -20.37 6.25 -10.37
N PHE A 33 -20.90 7.35 -9.83
CA PHE A 33 -20.06 8.37 -9.20
C PHE A 33 -19.26 7.78 -8.04
N THR A 34 -18.00 8.17 -7.93
CA THR A 34 -17.17 7.77 -6.79
C THR A 34 -17.57 8.57 -5.57
N THR A 35 -17.81 7.89 -4.46
CA THR A 35 -18.36 8.47 -3.22
C THR A 35 -17.27 8.62 -2.15
N VAL A 36 -16.10 9.10 -2.56
CA VAL A 36 -14.89 9.22 -1.73
C VAL A 36 -15.11 10.10 -0.49
N ASP A 37 -15.96 11.12 -0.57
CA ASP A 37 -16.19 12.04 0.55
C ASP A 37 -17.10 11.47 1.65
N HIS A 38 -17.71 10.30 1.41
CA HIS A 38 -18.62 9.64 2.34
C HIS A 38 -18.23 8.17 2.54
N ASP A 39 -18.70 7.29 1.65
CA ASP A 39 -18.45 5.85 1.68
C ASP A 39 -18.18 5.36 0.26
N ILE A 40 -16.95 4.95 -0.08
CA ILE A 40 -16.59 4.53 -1.44
C ILE A 40 -17.30 3.24 -1.87
N GLY A 41 -17.69 2.40 -0.91
CA GLY A 41 -18.52 1.22 -1.10
C GLY A 41 -19.90 1.54 -1.65
N CYS A 42 -20.48 2.72 -1.37
CA CYS A 42 -21.73 3.16 -1.99
C CYS A 42 -21.61 3.28 -3.52
N GLY A 43 -20.54 3.93 -4.01
CA GLY A 43 -20.27 4.06 -5.44
C GLY A 43 -20.04 2.70 -6.10
N LEU A 44 -19.28 1.81 -5.44
CA LEU A 44 -19.08 0.43 -5.91
C LEU A 44 -20.40 -0.35 -6.00
N ALA A 45 -21.20 -0.34 -4.93
CA ALA A 45 -22.49 -1.05 -4.90
C ALA A 45 -23.45 -0.52 -5.99
N SER A 46 -23.46 0.79 -6.23
CA SER A 46 -24.24 1.37 -7.31
C SER A 46 -23.74 0.95 -8.70
N ALA A 47 -22.42 0.83 -8.89
CA ALA A 47 -21.85 0.37 -10.16
C ALA A 47 -22.16 -1.11 -10.40
N ILE A 48 -22.03 -1.96 -9.37
CA ILE A 48 -22.38 -3.39 -9.42
C ILE A 48 -23.87 -3.57 -9.75
N LYS A 49 -24.77 -2.85 -9.07
CA LYS A 49 -26.22 -2.94 -9.35
C LYS A 49 -26.57 -2.60 -10.80
N LYS A 50 -25.88 -1.61 -11.39
CA LYS A 50 -26.05 -1.24 -12.81
C LYS A 50 -25.46 -2.30 -13.76
N LEU A 51 -24.40 -3.00 -13.34
CA LEU A 51 -23.83 -4.11 -14.10
C LEU A 51 -24.80 -5.30 -14.10
N GLU A 52 -25.34 -5.66 -12.94
CA GLU A 52 -26.30 -6.76 -12.76
C GLU A 52 -27.58 -6.56 -13.58
N GLN A 53 -28.01 -5.32 -13.81
CA GLN A 53 -29.12 -5.02 -14.72
C GLN A 53 -28.85 -5.44 -16.18
N LYS A 54 -27.59 -5.56 -16.58
CA LYS A 54 -27.17 -5.95 -17.94
C LYS A 54 -26.79 -7.42 -18.03
N THR A 55 -26.10 -7.94 -17.01
CA THR A 55 -25.53 -9.29 -17.03
C THR A 55 -26.35 -10.32 -16.28
N GLY A 56 -27.35 -9.89 -15.49
CA GLY A 56 -27.84 -10.68 -14.37
C GLY A 56 -26.85 -10.72 -13.22
N VAL A 57 -27.22 -11.39 -12.12
CA VAL A 57 -26.33 -11.60 -10.98
C VAL A 57 -25.30 -12.68 -11.34
N LEU A 58 -24.01 -12.34 -11.17
CA LEU A 58 -22.89 -13.23 -11.45
C LEU A 58 -22.20 -13.65 -10.14
N SER A 59 -21.75 -14.90 -10.09
CA SER A 59 -20.81 -15.36 -9.07
C SER A 59 -19.39 -15.19 -9.59
N TYR A 60 -18.61 -14.30 -8.98
CA TYR A 60 -17.23 -14.03 -9.39
C TYR A 60 -16.25 -14.97 -8.71
N GLU A 61 -15.29 -15.52 -9.45
CA GLU A 61 -14.21 -16.35 -8.92
C GLU A 61 -13.28 -15.52 -8.02
N TYR A 62 -12.93 -14.32 -8.48
CA TYR A 62 -12.21 -13.31 -7.71
C TYR A 62 -12.47 -11.91 -8.28
N ARG A 63 -12.02 -10.90 -7.53
CA ARG A 63 -12.16 -9.49 -7.91
C ARG A 63 -10.79 -8.82 -7.88
N LEU A 64 -10.55 -7.93 -8.83
CA LEU A 64 -9.32 -7.15 -8.92
C LEU A 64 -9.68 -5.68 -8.88
N ALA A 65 -8.99 -4.92 -8.03
CA ALA A 65 -9.25 -3.50 -7.85
C ALA A 65 -8.00 -2.65 -8.03
N CYS A 66 -8.19 -1.49 -8.64
CA CYS A 66 -7.24 -0.38 -8.61
C CYS A 66 -7.93 0.90 -8.15
N SER A 67 -7.16 1.87 -7.67
CA SER A 67 -7.71 3.15 -7.22
C SER A 67 -6.78 4.30 -7.57
N SER A 68 -7.38 5.39 -8.04
CA SER A 68 -6.78 6.73 -8.09
C SER A 68 -7.50 7.71 -7.15
N ALA A 69 -8.59 7.28 -6.52
CA ALA A 69 -9.40 8.06 -5.62
C ALA A 69 -8.75 8.22 -4.23
N ALA A 70 -9.29 9.15 -3.42
CA ALA A 70 -8.88 9.43 -2.02
C ALA A 70 -7.51 10.09 -1.78
N GLY A 71 -6.67 10.23 -2.81
CA GLY A 71 -5.31 10.75 -2.68
C GLY A 71 -4.35 9.68 -2.13
N GLY A 72 -3.06 9.79 -2.43
CA GLY A 72 -2.08 8.78 -2.03
C GLY A 72 -1.76 8.81 -0.53
N LEU A 73 -1.42 7.63 0.01
CA LEU A 73 -0.93 7.48 1.40
C LEU A 73 0.26 8.41 1.64
N ARG A 74 0.24 9.18 2.73
CA ARG A 74 1.37 9.99 3.19
C ARG A 74 2.44 9.04 3.71
N MET A 75 3.42 8.75 2.87
CA MET A 75 4.52 7.85 3.19
C MET A 75 5.70 8.63 3.75
N MET A 76 6.31 8.11 4.81
CA MET A 76 7.66 8.51 5.22
C MET A 76 8.63 7.36 4.98
N VAL A 77 9.90 7.66 4.71
CA VAL A 77 10.91 6.65 4.38
C VAL A 77 12.16 6.89 5.22
N SER A 78 12.78 5.84 5.77
CA SER A 78 14.14 5.91 6.32
C SER A 78 15.06 4.90 5.67
N GLY A 79 16.32 5.26 5.49
CA GLY A 79 17.34 4.38 4.90
C GLY A 79 18.76 4.79 5.23
N LEU A 80 19.73 4.09 4.64
CA LEU A 80 21.14 4.23 5.00
C LEU A 80 21.81 5.49 4.40
N VAL A 81 21.56 5.77 3.13
CA VAL A 81 22.22 6.84 2.34
C VAL A 81 21.15 7.74 1.75
N PRO A 82 21.25 9.09 1.88
CA PRO A 82 20.18 10.01 1.46
C PRO A 82 19.70 9.81 0.02
N GLU A 83 20.61 9.82 -0.97
CA GLU A 83 20.25 9.76 -2.38
C GLU A 83 19.61 8.42 -2.75
N LEU A 84 20.22 7.32 -2.30
CA LEU A 84 19.74 5.96 -2.56
C LEU A 84 18.40 5.69 -1.87
N THR A 85 18.22 6.21 -0.65
CA THR A 85 16.95 6.10 0.09
C THR A 85 15.85 6.87 -0.62
N ALA A 86 16.15 8.08 -1.10
CA ALA A 86 15.21 8.89 -1.85
C ALA A 86 14.79 8.21 -3.16
N GLU A 87 15.75 7.65 -3.89
CA GLU A 87 15.50 6.93 -5.14
C GLU A 87 14.66 5.65 -4.91
N ALA A 88 15.08 4.79 -3.98
CA ALA A 88 14.37 3.57 -3.64
C ALA A 88 12.94 3.86 -3.17
N GLY A 89 12.77 4.86 -2.29
CA GLY A 89 11.45 5.30 -1.84
C GLY A 89 10.57 5.80 -2.99
N ARG A 90 11.10 6.66 -3.87
CA ARG A 90 10.33 7.24 -4.99
C ARG A 90 9.86 6.16 -5.95
N LEU A 91 10.73 5.21 -6.29
CA LEU A 91 10.40 4.12 -7.20
C LEU A 91 9.45 3.11 -6.54
N ALA A 92 9.61 2.83 -5.25
CA ALA A 92 8.65 2.03 -4.49
C ALA A 92 7.26 2.67 -4.42
N ALA A 93 7.16 4.00 -4.34
CA ALA A 93 5.89 4.72 -4.32
C ALA A 93 5.23 4.82 -5.71
N LEU A 94 6.02 4.75 -6.79
CA LEU A 94 5.57 5.02 -8.16
C LEU A 94 4.45 4.07 -8.58
N GLY A 95 3.25 4.60 -8.79
CA GLY A 95 2.07 3.82 -9.18
C GLY A 95 1.50 2.93 -8.07
N ALA A 96 2.03 3.01 -6.84
CA ALA A 96 1.61 2.16 -5.73
C ALA A 96 0.55 2.80 -4.82
N GLY A 97 0.21 4.08 -5.04
CA GLY A 97 -0.80 4.78 -4.25
C GLY A 97 -0.24 5.48 -3.00
N ALA A 98 1.04 5.82 -2.98
CA ALA A 98 1.68 6.58 -1.91
C ALA A 98 2.41 7.83 -2.43
N LYS A 99 2.50 8.85 -1.57
CA LYS A 99 3.29 10.06 -1.78
C LYS A 99 4.27 10.23 -0.64
N ILE A 100 5.55 10.38 -0.97
CA ILE A 100 6.58 10.63 0.04
C ILE A 100 6.44 12.04 0.59
N THR A 101 6.28 12.13 1.91
CA THR A 101 6.17 13.39 2.66
C THR A 101 7.47 13.73 3.38
N ARG A 102 8.25 12.72 3.78
CA ARG A 102 9.55 12.88 4.42
C ARG A 102 10.49 11.73 4.09
N ILE A 103 11.77 12.05 3.95
CA ILE A 103 12.86 11.09 3.79
C ILE A 103 13.86 11.33 4.92
N PHE A 104 14.21 10.26 5.61
CA PHE A 104 15.23 10.21 6.65
C PHE A 104 16.39 9.37 6.15
N SER A 105 17.60 9.72 6.56
CA SER A 105 18.81 8.99 6.24
C SER A 105 19.63 8.79 7.50
N HIS A 106 20.38 7.69 7.54
CA HIS A 106 21.14 7.26 8.72
C HIS A 106 20.20 6.94 9.89
N ARG A 107 20.69 7.11 11.13
CA ARG A 107 19.93 6.84 12.35
C ARG A 107 18.89 7.93 12.60
N LEU A 108 17.65 7.55 12.89
CA LEU A 108 16.58 8.45 13.32
C LEU A 108 16.96 9.12 14.65
N GLY A 109 17.08 10.45 14.63
CA GLY A 109 17.36 11.24 15.81
C GLY A 109 16.11 11.65 16.57
N ARG A 110 16.28 12.25 17.75
CA ARG A 110 15.15 12.74 18.57
C ARG A 110 14.22 13.72 17.82
N ARG A 111 14.79 14.57 16.95
CA ARG A 111 14.01 15.52 16.15
C ARG A 111 13.18 14.82 15.08
N ASP A 112 13.70 13.74 14.50
CA ASP A 112 12.99 12.94 13.50
C ASP A 112 11.80 12.23 14.16
N LEU A 113 12.02 11.62 15.33
CA LEU A 113 10.96 10.96 16.10
C LEU A 113 9.86 11.96 16.50
N ALA A 114 10.22 13.13 17.03
CA ALA A 114 9.24 14.16 17.37
C ALA A 114 8.44 14.65 16.15
N HIS A 115 9.07 14.73 14.96
CA HIS A 115 8.39 15.05 13.73
C HIS A 115 7.37 13.97 13.33
N ILE A 116 7.75 12.70 13.42
CA ILE A 116 6.89 11.54 13.13
C ILE A 116 5.69 11.52 14.09
N GLU A 117 5.89 11.76 15.39
CA GLU A 117 4.79 11.83 16.36
C GLU A 117 3.83 12.98 16.09
N SER A 118 4.38 14.15 15.76
CA SER A 118 3.57 15.35 15.48
C SER A 118 2.84 15.26 14.12
N ASN A 119 3.35 14.43 13.19
CA ASN A 119 2.82 14.26 11.85
C ASN A 119 2.80 12.78 11.47
N PRO A 120 1.91 11.96 12.08
CA PRO A 120 1.88 10.52 11.83
C PRO A 120 1.72 10.22 10.33
N PRO A 121 2.59 9.39 9.75
CA PRO A 121 2.43 8.94 8.38
C PRO A 121 1.27 7.94 8.27
N ASP A 122 0.71 7.83 7.06
CA ASP A 122 -0.25 6.76 6.78
C ASP A 122 0.47 5.42 6.55
N ILE A 123 1.76 5.48 6.18
CA ILE A 123 2.65 4.32 6.01
C ILE A 123 4.12 4.73 6.17
N PHE A 124 4.94 3.87 6.75
CA PHE A 124 6.38 4.09 6.89
C PHE A 124 7.17 3.00 6.16
N LEU A 125 8.10 3.39 5.28
CA LEU A 125 8.99 2.46 4.59
C LEU A 125 10.38 2.48 5.27
N LEU A 126 10.70 1.38 5.95
CA LEU A 126 11.98 1.15 6.61
C LEU A 126 12.89 0.35 5.68
N THR A 127 13.97 0.99 5.24
CA THR A 127 14.99 0.43 4.32
C THR A 127 16.38 0.57 4.93
N GLY A 128 17.39 0.04 4.25
CA GLY A 128 18.79 0.28 4.59
C GLY A 128 19.63 -0.97 4.50
N GLY A 129 20.88 -0.79 4.07
CA GLY A 129 21.82 -1.87 3.82
C GLY A 129 21.48 -2.67 2.56
N THR A 130 22.51 -3.03 1.81
CA THR A 130 22.42 -4.15 0.87
C THR A 130 22.38 -5.46 1.65
N ASP A 131 22.01 -6.56 1.00
CA ASP A 131 22.09 -7.88 1.63
C ASP A 131 23.55 -8.24 1.91
N GLY A 132 23.83 -8.74 3.12
CA GLY A 132 25.20 -8.96 3.61
C GLY A 132 25.98 -7.67 3.91
N GLY A 133 25.31 -6.50 3.84
CA GLY A 133 25.89 -5.19 4.10
C GLY A 133 25.62 -4.69 5.52
N ASN A 134 25.46 -3.38 5.66
CA ASN A 134 25.16 -2.77 6.96
C ASN A 134 23.77 -3.23 7.46
N ARG A 135 23.73 -3.82 8.65
CA ARG A 135 22.46 -4.13 9.35
C ARG A 135 22.13 -3.17 10.49
N SER A 136 23.13 -2.46 11.02
CA SER A 136 22.96 -1.69 12.25
C SER A 136 21.93 -0.56 12.09
N VAL A 137 22.02 0.23 11.02
CA VAL A 137 21.16 1.42 10.87
C VAL A 137 19.68 1.07 10.78
N ILE A 138 19.32 -0.01 10.07
CA ILE A 138 17.91 -0.41 9.95
C ILE A 138 17.37 -0.92 11.29
N ILE A 139 18.16 -1.70 12.04
CA ILE A 139 17.80 -2.18 13.38
C ILE A 139 17.66 -1.01 14.36
N ASP A 140 18.62 -0.07 14.36
CA ASP A 140 18.58 1.12 15.20
C ASP A 140 17.33 1.97 14.93
N ASN A 141 16.95 2.09 13.65
CA ASN A 141 15.76 2.82 13.23
C ASN A 141 14.47 2.07 13.64
N ALA A 142 14.41 0.75 13.48
CA ALA A 142 13.31 -0.06 14.00
C ALA A 142 13.13 0.13 15.51
N ALA A 143 14.21 0.05 16.28
CA ALA A 143 14.20 0.29 17.72
C ALA A 143 13.78 1.72 18.08
N ALA A 144 14.14 2.71 17.27
CA ALA A 144 13.73 4.10 17.46
C ALA A 144 12.23 4.29 17.21
N LEU A 145 11.68 3.68 16.16
CA LEU A 145 10.24 3.70 15.86
C LEU A 145 9.44 2.98 16.97
N ALA A 146 9.95 1.87 17.50
CA ALA A 146 9.31 1.13 18.59
C ALA A 146 9.03 1.97 19.85
N ARG A 147 9.83 3.01 20.07
CA ARG A 147 9.71 3.92 21.22
C ARG A 147 8.65 5.00 21.06
N LEU A 148 8.09 5.17 19.87
CA LEU A 148 7.05 6.16 19.63
C LEU A 148 5.77 5.80 20.39
N SER A 149 4.98 6.81 20.74
CA SER A 149 3.67 6.62 21.38
C SER A 149 2.54 6.25 20.41
N ILE A 150 2.80 6.36 19.11
CA ILE A 150 1.86 6.11 18.01
C ILE A 150 2.21 4.85 17.23
N ARG A 151 1.23 4.26 16.54
CA ARG A 151 1.41 3.12 15.63
C ARG A 151 0.84 3.45 14.26
N PHE A 152 1.52 2.97 13.23
CA PHE A 152 1.16 3.10 11.83
C PHE A 152 1.71 1.91 11.05
N PRO A 153 1.16 1.57 9.88
CA PRO A 153 1.71 0.50 9.06
C PRO A 153 3.17 0.73 8.67
N VAL A 154 4.01 -0.30 8.82
CA VAL A 154 5.43 -0.27 8.45
C VAL A 154 5.71 -1.31 7.37
N ILE A 155 6.42 -0.93 6.32
CA ILE A 155 7.03 -1.88 5.39
C ILE A 155 8.52 -1.97 5.69
N VAL A 156 9.00 -3.16 5.98
CA VAL A 156 10.44 -3.44 6.13
C VAL A 156 10.96 -4.04 4.82
N ALA A 157 11.89 -3.35 4.17
CA ALA A 157 12.46 -3.75 2.88
C ALA A 157 13.95 -3.39 2.78
N GLY A 158 14.73 -3.74 3.79
CA GLY A 158 16.18 -3.55 3.83
C GLY A 158 16.96 -4.85 3.93
N ASN A 159 18.18 -4.78 4.45
CA ASN A 159 19.09 -5.91 4.60
C ASN A 159 18.38 -7.14 5.17
N ARG A 160 18.41 -8.26 4.42
CA ARG A 160 17.76 -9.52 4.82
C ARG A 160 18.20 -10.00 6.21
N ASP A 161 19.46 -9.74 6.59
CA ASP A 161 20.06 -10.23 7.83
C ASP A 161 19.60 -9.41 9.06
N ALA A 162 18.76 -8.41 8.85
CA ALA A 162 18.17 -7.56 9.89
C ALA A 162 16.66 -7.79 10.07
N VAL A 163 16.05 -8.67 9.26
CA VAL A 163 14.59 -8.84 9.24
C VAL A 163 14.08 -9.35 10.58
N ASP A 164 14.70 -10.41 11.11
CA ASP A 164 14.30 -11.01 12.40
C ASP A 164 14.41 -9.99 13.55
N ASP A 165 15.51 -9.24 13.63
CA ASP A 165 15.69 -8.17 14.61
C ASP A 165 14.61 -7.08 14.47
N CYS A 166 14.25 -6.71 13.23
CA CYS A 166 13.21 -5.71 12.99
C CYS A 166 11.82 -6.24 13.35
N GLU A 167 11.54 -7.53 13.14
CA GLU A 167 10.30 -8.19 13.53
C GLU A 167 10.12 -8.19 15.05
N ASP A 168 11.16 -8.59 15.78
CA ASP A 168 11.15 -8.57 17.24
C ASP A 168 10.94 -7.16 17.79
N LEU A 169 11.60 -6.15 17.20
CA LEU A 169 11.51 -4.76 17.66
C LEU A 169 10.18 -4.08 17.32
N LEU A 170 9.55 -4.45 16.20
CA LEU A 170 8.33 -3.83 15.69
C LEU A 170 7.09 -4.70 15.94
N ASN A 171 7.13 -5.63 16.91
CA ASN A 171 6.02 -6.55 17.20
C ASN A 171 4.68 -5.86 17.52
N ASP A 172 4.70 -4.63 18.03
CA ASP A 172 3.52 -3.81 18.33
C ASP A 172 2.99 -3.04 17.10
N PHE A 173 3.61 -3.18 15.93
CA PHE A 173 3.22 -2.50 14.68
C PHE A 173 2.55 -3.47 13.71
N GLU A 174 1.71 -2.94 12.82
CA GLU A 174 1.28 -3.67 11.62
C GLU A 174 2.45 -3.63 10.61
N VAL A 175 3.19 -4.73 10.48
CA VAL A 175 4.39 -4.81 9.64
C VAL A 175 4.20 -5.70 8.42
N SER A 176 4.64 -5.22 7.26
CA SER A 176 4.77 -6.00 6.04
C SER A 176 6.25 -6.18 5.69
N PHE A 177 6.75 -7.42 5.75
CA PHE A 177 8.11 -7.74 5.35
C PHE A 177 8.19 -8.00 3.85
N CYS A 178 9.12 -7.30 3.19
CA CYS A 178 9.39 -7.45 1.77
C CYS A 178 10.86 -7.83 1.57
N PRO A 179 11.20 -8.51 0.46
CA PRO A 179 12.57 -8.56 -0.01
C PRO A 179 13.18 -7.15 -0.08
N ASN A 180 14.48 -7.06 0.18
CA ASN A 180 15.23 -5.80 0.17
C ASN A 180 14.92 -5.00 -1.10
N VAL A 181 14.64 -3.69 -0.94
CA VAL A 181 14.38 -2.78 -2.07
C VAL A 181 15.65 -2.50 -2.89
N MET A 182 16.82 -2.66 -2.28
CA MET A 182 18.13 -2.55 -2.92
C MET A 182 19.06 -3.67 -2.41
N PRO A 183 18.86 -4.94 -2.82
CA PRO A 183 19.62 -6.08 -2.30
C PRO A 183 21.11 -5.99 -2.62
N ARG A 184 21.48 -5.28 -3.70
CA ARG A 184 22.86 -4.97 -4.08
C ARG A 184 22.95 -3.51 -4.49
N PHE A 185 24.13 -2.92 -4.34
CA PHE A 185 24.38 -1.54 -4.75
C PHE A 185 23.95 -1.31 -6.21
N ASN A 186 23.19 -0.25 -6.46
CA ASN A 186 22.59 0.08 -7.76
C ASN A 186 21.70 -1.00 -8.41
N LYS A 187 21.23 -2.00 -7.64
CA LYS A 187 20.24 -2.97 -8.11
C LYS A 187 18.98 -2.87 -7.27
N LEU A 188 17.94 -2.29 -7.86
CA LEU A 188 16.64 -2.10 -7.21
C LEU A 188 15.71 -3.31 -7.41
N ASN A 189 14.89 -3.57 -6.41
CA ASN A 189 13.84 -4.58 -6.39
C ASN A 189 12.57 -3.97 -5.76
N VAL A 190 11.90 -3.11 -6.53
CA VAL A 190 10.81 -2.25 -6.02
C VAL A 190 9.44 -2.91 -6.06
N GLU A 191 9.25 -3.93 -6.90
CA GLU A 191 7.94 -4.56 -7.12
C GLU A 191 7.32 -5.14 -5.84
N PRO A 192 8.05 -5.85 -4.95
CA PRO A 192 7.46 -6.35 -3.71
C PRO A 192 6.94 -5.22 -2.82
N VAL A 193 7.71 -4.13 -2.71
CA VAL A 193 7.35 -2.95 -1.91
C VAL A 193 6.15 -2.24 -2.54
N GLN A 194 6.12 -2.07 -3.86
CA GLN A 194 4.97 -1.49 -4.59
C GLN A 194 3.69 -2.29 -4.34
N ARG A 195 3.76 -3.63 -4.34
CA ARG A 195 2.60 -4.49 -4.04
C ARG A 195 2.13 -4.30 -2.60
N ALA A 196 3.03 -4.24 -1.63
CA ALA A 196 2.70 -4.00 -0.23
C ALA A 196 2.04 -2.61 -0.02
N ILE A 197 2.61 -1.55 -0.60
CA ILE A 197 2.03 -0.20 -0.56
C ILE A 197 0.63 -0.20 -1.18
N ARG A 198 0.47 -0.82 -2.36
CA ARG A 198 -0.83 -0.91 -3.04
C ARG A 198 -1.89 -1.64 -2.22
N SER A 199 -1.51 -2.74 -1.57
CA SER A 199 -2.39 -3.49 -0.68
C SER A 199 -2.86 -2.64 0.50
N LEU A 200 -1.93 -1.92 1.15
CA LEU A 200 -2.24 -0.99 2.24
C LEU A 200 -3.11 0.17 1.77
N PHE A 201 -2.85 0.72 0.59
CA PHE A 201 -3.65 1.81 0.02
C PHE A 201 -5.09 1.38 -0.22
N LEU A 202 -5.30 0.22 -0.84
CA LEU A 202 -6.64 -0.35 -1.04
C LEU A 202 -7.32 -0.59 0.31
N THR A 203 -6.63 -1.20 1.27
CA THR A 203 -7.17 -1.44 2.62
C THR A 203 -7.54 -0.13 3.33
N HIS A 204 -6.72 0.91 3.17
CA HIS A 204 -6.98 2.23 3.75
C HIS A 204 -8.21 2.89 3.13
N ILE A 205 -8.31 2.90 1.80
CA ILE A 205 -9.50 3.41 1.10
C ILE A 205 -10.77 2.69 1.58
N ILE A 206 -10.66 1.37 1.72
CA ILE A 206 -11.73 0.50 2.18
C ILE A 206 -12.15 0.82 3.63
N ARG A 207 -11.20 0.97 4.55
CA ARG A 207 -11.47 1.16 5.98
C ARG A 207 -11.82 2.60 6.35
N ALA A 208 -11.05 3.57 5.85
CA ALA A 208 -11.12 4.97 6.28
C ALA A 208 -12.32 5.73 5.70
N ARG A 209 -12.82 5.29 4.53
CA ARG A 209 -13.89 5.96 3.81
C ARG A 209 -15.03 5.01 3.48
N GLY A 210 -15.42 4.19 4.47
CA GLY A 210 -16.63 3.36 4.45
C GLY A 210 -16.55 2.10 3.58
N MET A 211 -16.51 0.94 4.26
CA MET A 211 -16.96 -0.35 3.73
C MET A 211 -17.59 -1.16 4.88
N THR A 212 -18.52 -0.59 5.64
CA THR A 212 -19.17 -1.32 6.75
C THR A 212 -19.99 -2.53 6.26
N LYS A 213 -20.23 -2.66 4.94
CA LYS A 213 -21.00 -3.75 4.31
C LYS A 213 -20.38 -4.37 3.05
N ALA A 214 -19.21 -3.89 2.60
CA ALA A 214 -18.63 -4.22 1.29
C ALA A 214 -17.39 -5.10 1.36
N SER A 215 -17.00 -5.59 2.54
CA SER A 215 -15.97 -6.64 2.67
C SER A 215 -16.34 -7.94 1.96
N SER A 216 -17.63 -8.18 1.69
CA SER A 216 -18.12 -9.28 0.83
C SER A 216 -18.13 -8.92 -0.66
N LEU A 217 -17.75 -7.69 -1.03
CA LEU A 217 -17.76 -7.17 -2.40
C LEU A 217 -16.36 -7.06 -3.02
N LEU A 218 -15.32 -7.54 -2.35
CA LEU A 218 -13.95 -7.67 -2.87
C LEU A 218 -13.48 -9.12 -2.73
#